data_AF-A0A9C7TFF0-F1
#
_entry.id   AF-A0A9C7TFF0-F1
#
_cell.length_a   1.000
_cell.length_b   1.000
_cell.length_c   1.000
_cell.angle_alpha   90.00
_cell.angle_beta   90.00
_cell.angle_gamma   90.00
#
_symmetry.space_group_name_H-M   'P 1'
#
loop_
_entity.id
_entity.type
_entity.pdbx_description
1 polymer ?
#
loop_
_entity_poly.entity_id
_entity_poly.type
_entity_poly.pdbx_seq_one_letter_code
_entity_poly.pdbx_strand_id
1 'polypeptide(L)' 'EVHHDPEHALSDGAQSLYPEQFEVLMREIKVIASVLGREM' A
#
# COMPACT_ATOMS: atom_id res chain seq x y z
N GLU A 1 1.20 -5.74 -3.63
CA GLU A 1 1.78 -5.18 -4.88
C GLU A 1 1.07 -3.86 -5.19
N VAL A 2 1.68 -2.98 -5.98
CA VAL A 2 1.12 -1.67 -6.34
C VAL A 2 1.20 -1.51 -7.86
N HIS A 3 0.11 -1.14 -8.50
CA HIS A 3 0.04 -0.93 -9.94
C HIS A 3 -0.83 0.30 -10.24
N HIS A 4 -0.45 1.10 -11.23
CA HIS A 4 -1.20 2.32 -11.61
C HIS A 4 -2.49 1.99 -12.36
N ASP A 5 -2.54 0.81 -13.00
CA ASP A 5 -3.69 0.29 -13.73
C ASP A 5 -3.91 -1.21 -13.41
N PRO A 6 -4.43 -1.53 -12.22
CA PRO A 6 -4.59 -2.91 -11.77
C PRO A 6 -5.50 -3.75 -12.68
N GLU A 7 -6.48 -3.14 -13.37
CA GLU A 7 -7.42 -3.86 -14.23
C GLU A 7 -6.73 -4.50 -15.46
N HIS A 8 -5.65 -3.88 -15.94
CA HIS A 8 -4.88 -4.38 -17.09
C HIS A 8 -3.55 -5.05 -16.68
N ALA A 9 -3.34 -5.31 -15.39
CA ALA A 9 -2.12 -5.94 -14.92
C ALA A 9 -2.00 -7.37 -15.46
N LEU A 10 -0.82 -7.70 -16.01
CA LEU A 10 -0.54 -9.02 -16.60
C LEU A 10 -0.52 -10.15 -15.56
N SER A 11 -0.27 -9.79 -14.30
CA SER A 11 -0.42 -10.66 -13.14
C SER A 11 -0.98 -9.81 -12.01
N ASP A 12 -1.73 -10.47 -11.16
CA ASP A 12 -2.04 -9.98 -9.82
C ASP A 12 -2.75 -8.61 -9.68
N GLY A 13 -3.47 -8.20 -10.72
CA GLY A 13 -4.24 -6.97 -10.74
C GLY A 13 -5.29 -6.85 -9.64
N ALA A 14 -6.10 -7.88 -9.42
CA ALA A 14 -7.22 -7.82 -8.47
C ALA A 14 -6.80 -7.57 -7.01
N GLN A 15 -5.58 -7.96 -6.61
CA GLN A 15 -5.05 -7.65 -5.27
C GLN A 15 -4.01 -6.53 -5.25
N SER A 16 -3.72 -5.90 -6.39
CA SER A 16 -2.83 -4.76 -6.46
C SER A 16 -3.53 -3.50 -5.97
N LEU A 17 -2.85 -2.72 -5.14
CA LEU A 17 -3.33 -1.40 -4.74
C LEU A 17 -3.04 -0.38 -5.84
N TYR A 18 -3.90 0.61 -5.96
CA TYR A 18 -3.54 1.85 -6.65
C TYR A 18 -2.47 2.62 -5.84
N PRO A 19 -1.64 3.45 -6.48
CA PRO A 19 -0.60 4.22 -5.79
C PRO A 19 -1.13 5.05 -4.62
N GLU A 20 -2.29 5.70 -4.79
CA GLU A 20 -2.89 6.56 -3.77
C GLU A 20 -3.36 5.76 -2.55
N GLN A 21 -3.86 4.54 -2.78
CA GLN A 21 -4.25 3.61 -1.71
C GLN A 21 -3.02 3.12 -0.94
N PHE A 22 -1.92 2.87 -1.65
CA PHE A 22 -0.66 2.50 -1.01
C PHE A 22 -0.10 3.64 -0.15
N GLU A 23 -0.18 4.89 -0.60
CA GLU A 23 0.21 6.04 0.22
C GLU A 23 -0.61 6.15 1.51
N VAL A 24 -1.93 5.95 1.42
CA VAL A 24 -2.80 5.90 2.60
C VAL A 24 -2.35 4.79 3.56
N LEU A 25 -2.17 3.58 3.04
CA LEU A 25 -1.73 2.43 3.83
C LEU A 25 -0.41 2.71 4.54
N MET A 26 0.58 3.28 3.85
CA MET A 26 1.88 3.59 4.46
C MET A 26 1.77 4.65 5.56
N ARG A 27 0.87 5.65 5.42
CA ARG A 27 0.59 6.60 6.52
C ARG A 27 0.00 5.89 7.74
N GLU A 28 -0.94 4.96 7.53
CA GLU A 28 -1.55 4.19 8.62
C GLU A 28 -0.53 3.30 9.33
N ILE A 29 0.30 2.58 8.58
CA ILE A 29 1.36 1.75 9.17
C ILE A 29 2.35 2.62 9.94
N LYS A 30 2.69 3.83 9.47
CA LYS A 30 3.60 4.74 10.19
C LYS A 30 3.06 5.11 11.57
N VAL A 31 1.75 5.39 11.66
CA VAL A 31 1.09 5.67 12.94
C VAL A 31 1.19 4.45 13.87
N ILE A 32 0.90 3.26 13.36
CA ILE A 32 0.98 2.01 14.14
C ILE A 32 2.42 1.74 14.61
N ALA A 33 3.40 1.88 13.71
CA ALA A 33 4.82 1.69 14.02
C ALA A 33 5.27 2.61 15.15
N SER A 34 4.89 3.90 15.08
CA SER A 34 5.17 4.87 16.14
C SER A 34 4.58 4.47 17.49
N VAL A 35 3.35 3.96 17.53
CA VAL A 35 2.69 3.50 18.76
C VAL A 35 3.40 2.27 19.35
N LEU A 36 3.91 1.39 18.50
CA LEU A 36 4.64 0.19 18.91
C LEU A 36 6.12 0.46 19.23
N GLY A 37 6.58 1.71 19.15
CA GLY A 37 7.98 2.07 19.36
C GLY A 37 8.93 1.51 18.29
N ARG A 38 8.42 1.32 17.06
CA ARG A 38 9.18 0.83 15.90
C ARG A 38 9.44 1.97 14.93
N GLU A 39 10.64 1.99 14.35
CA GLU A 39 10.96 2.87 13.23
C GLU A 39 10.48 2.28 11.91
N MET A 40 10.13 3.15 10.97
CA MET A 40 9.51 2.80 9.69
C MET A 40 10.52 2.88 8.54
#